data_AF-A0A7J4IZE5-F1
#
_entry.id   AF-A0A7J4IZE5-F1
#
_cell.length_a   1.000
_cell.length_b   1.000
_cell.length_c   1.000
_cell.angle_alpha   90.00
_cell.angle_beta   90.00
_cell.angle_gamma   90.00
#
_symmetry.space_group_name_H-M   'P 1'
#
loop_
_entity.id
_entity.type
_entity.pdbx_description
1 polymer ?
#
loop_
_entity_poly.entity_id
_entity_poly.type
_entity_poly.pdbx_seq_one_letter_code
_entity_poly.pdbx_strand_id
1 'polypeptide(L)'
;MAKNIISSYSVFQERFQIPEGRENAERLEALKKYFSRGGVINAIKVKGALWPKLIYPTPLRLDFQIKEIGALRENYSKKEKDWKEKNASAKSYHKRHQILKFSEPLYWKHVTKALTDKDYKEDAQKVVLPVHLSADPKWKPMIKMFVNDLEYRKNLVETVQTSIVYKKDRKVAKYADVLQELRTEISGTKMGELGKKIGQIESDLNALKVIRKWAAEG
;
A
#
# COMPACT_ATOMS: atom_id res chain seq x y z
N MET A 1 27.54 -1.27 -39.91
CA MET A 1 27.18 -1.76 -38.56
C MET A 1 27.54 -0.69 -37.54
N ALA A 2 26.60 -0.33 -36.66
CA ALA A 2 26.72 0.83 -35.78
C ALA A 2 27.77 0.62 -34.67
N LYS A 3 29.05 0.93 -34.96
CA LYS A 3 30.19 0.77 -34.04
C LYS A 3 30.10 1.56 -32.73
N ASN A 4 29.07 2.39 -32.54
CA ASN A 4 28.97 3.32 -31.41
C ASN A 4 27.80 3.04 -30.46
N ILE A 5 27.05 1.96 -30.67
CA ILE A 5 25.95 1.55 -29.79
C ILE A 5 26.52 0.81 -28.58
N ILE A 6 26.12 1.25 -27.38
CA ILE A 6 26.57 0.74 -26.09
C ILE A 6 25.33 0.41 -25.27
N SER A 7 25.26 -0.80 -24.73
CA SER A 7 24.11 -1.32 -23.96
C SER A 7 24.44 -1.65 -22.50
N SER A 8 25.69 -1.44 -22.06
CA SER A 8 26.11 -1.65 -20.67
C SER A 8 27.08 -0.58 -20.19
N TYR A 9 27.07 -0.36 -18.88
CA TYR A 9 27.98 0.61 -18.25
C TYR A 9 29.45 0.21 -18.37
N SER A 10 29.78 -1.09 -18.27
CA SER A 10 31.16 -1.57 -18.40
C SER A 10 31.76 -1.20 -19.75
N VAL A 11 31.03 -1.48 -20.83
CA VAL A 11 31.46 -1.17 -22.20
C VAL A 11 31.56 0.35 -22.41
N PHE A 12 30.66 1.14 -21.79
CA PHE A 12 30.77 2.59 -21.81
C PHE A 12 32.07 3.07 -21.13
N GLN A 13 32.36 2.53 -19.94
CA GLN A 13 33.51 2.91 -19.13
C GLN A 13 34.83 2.51 -19.79
N GLU A 14 34.92 1.31 -20.35
CA GLU A 14 36.11 0.85 -21.09
C GLU A 14 36.42 1.75 -22.28
N ARG A 15 35.38 2.22 -22.98
CA ARG A 15 35.51 3.00 -24.20
C ARG A 15 35.86 4.46 -23.97
N PHE A 16 35.25 5.09 -22.96
CA PHE A 16 35.39 6.53 -22.72
C PHE A 16 36.29 6.88 -21.53
N GLN A 17 36.53 5.92 -20.62
CA GLN A 17 37.44 6.04 -19.48
C GLN A 17 37.16 7.28 -18.62
N ILE A 18 35.89 7.46 -18.23
CA ILE A 18 35.48 8.62 -17.44
C ILE A 18 36.01 8.48 -16.00
N PRO A 19 36.73 9.46 -15.45
CA PRO A 19 37.24 9.37 -14.08
C PRO A 19 36.10 9.27 -13.06
N GLU A 20 36.19 8.28 -12.16
CA GLU A 20 35.31 8.18 -11.01
C GLU A 20 35.74 9.22 -9.96
N GLY A 21 34.93 10.25 -9.76
CA GLY A 21 35.19 11.33 -8.82
C GLY A 21 33.90 12.03 -8.39
N ARG A 22 33.95 12.78 -7.27
CA ARG A 22 32.75 13.45 -6.72
C ARG A 22 32.08 14.37 -7.74
N GLU A 23 32.85 15.04 -8.58
CA GLU A 23 32.37 15.95 -9.62
C GLU A 23 31.56 15.23 -10.72
N ASN A 24 31.82 13.93 -10.93
CA ASN A 24 31.15 13.11 -11.96
C ASN A 24 30.10 12.14 -11.38
N ALA A 25 29.97 12.08 -10.05
CA ALA A 25 29.21 11.03 -9.37
C ALA A 25 27.73 10.98 -9.81
N GLU A 26 27.07 12.14 -9.92
CA GLU A 26 25.66 12.22 -10.33
C GLU A 26 25.44 11.66 -11.73
N ARG A 27 26.29 12.05 -12.70
CA ARG A 27 26.15 11.59 -14.10
C ARG A 27 26.52 10.12 -14.25
N LEU A 28 27.53 9.63 -13.52
CA LEU A 28 27.90 8.22 -13.52
C LEU A 28 26.81 7.34 -12.88
N GLU A 29 26.19 7.78 -11.79
CA GLU A 29 25.09 7.06 -11.15
C GLU A 29 23.85 7.02 -12.04
N ALA A 30 23.48 8.16 -12.63
CA ALA A 30 22.40 8.24 -13.61
C ALA A 30 22.64 7.30 -14.80
N LEU A 31 23.89 7.22 -15.27
CA LEU A 31 24.28 6.35 -16.37
C LEU A 31 24.16 4.86 -16.00
N LYS A 32 24.70 4.45 -14.83
CA LYS A 32 24.56 3.09 -14.30
C LYS A 32 23.09 2.69 -14.21
N LYS A 33 22.25 3.61 -13.72
CA LYS A 33 20.80 3.39 -13.57
C LYS A 33 20.05 3.35 -14.90
N TYR A 34 20.48 4.11 -15.89
CA TYR A 34 19.90 4.05 -17.22
C TYR A 34 20.19 2.72 -17.92
N PHE A 35 21.43 2.23 -17.81
CA PHE A 35 21.81 0.93 -18.36
C PHE A 35 21.14 -0.24 -17.64
N SER A 36 20.97 -0.19 -16.32
CA SER A 36 20.29 -1.26 -15.58
C SER A 36 18.82 -1.45 -15.97
N ARG A 37 18.23 -0.45 -16.63
CA ARG A 37 16.87 -0.49 -17.19
C ARG A 37 16.84 -0.92 -18.67
N GLY A 38 17.97 -1.34 -19.23
CA GLY A 38 18.11 -1.67 -20.65
C GLY A 38 18.23 -0.44 -21.57
N GLY A 39 18.62 0.72 -21.01
CA GLY A 39 18.93 1.90 -21.80
C GLY A 39 20.09 1.66 -22.75
N VAL A 40 20.04 2.30 -23.91
CA VAL A 40 21.07 2.17 -24.96
C VAL A 40 21.60 3.55 -25.29
N ILE A 41 22.91 3.67 -25.42
CA ILE A 41 23.59 4.93 -25.74
C ILE A 41 24.36 4.80 -27.04
N ASN A 42 24.25 5.82 -27.89
CA ASN A 42 25.20 6.08 -28.96
C ASN A 42 25.92 7.38 -28.65
N ALA A 43 27.24 7.34 -28.51
CA ALA A 43 28.03 8.50 -28.14
C ALA A 43 29.34 8.59 -28.94
N ILE A 44 29.82 9.82 -29.15
CA ILE A 44 31.10 10.10 -29.83
C ILE A 44 32.00 10.88 -28.88
N LYS A 45 33.28 10.49 -28.84
CA LYS A 45 34.31 11.21 -28.08
C LYS A 45 34.57 12.56 -28.77
N VAL A 46 34.41 13.65 -28.03
CA VAL A 46 34.71 15.01 -28.51
C VAL A 46 36.11 15.40 -28.02
N LYS A 47 36.94 15.99 -28.89
CA LYS A 47 38.28 16.45 -28.50
C LYS A 47 38.16 17.54 -27.43
N GLY A 48 38.89 17.39 -26.33
CA GLY A 48 38.92 18.35 -25.22
C GLY A 48 37.72 18.27 -24.25
N ALA A 49 36.72 17.44 -24.52
CA ALA A 49 35.61 17.22 -23.59
C ALA A 49 35.87 15.98 -22.73
N LEU A 50 35.61 16.10 -21.42
CA LEU A 50 35.68 14.97 -20.49
C LEU A 50 34.61 13.92 -20.80
N TRP A 51 33.40 14.38 -21.13
CA TRP A 51 32.25 13.53 -21.43
C TRP A 51 32.02 13.43 -22.95
N PRO A 52 31.65 12.25 -23.47
CA PRO A 52 31.34 12.12 -24.89
C PRO A 52 30.01 12.82 -25.22
N LYS A 53 29.85 13.23 -26.46
CA LYS A 53 28.60 13.77 -26.98
C LYS A 53 27.62 12.63 -27.23
N LEU A 54 26.43 12.72 -26.66
CA LEU A 54 25.34 11.77 -26.92
C LEU A 54 24.71 12.06 -28.28
N ILE A 55 24.69 11.05 -29.16
CA ILE A 55 23.85 11.04 -30.36
C ILE A 55 22.49 10.43 -30.03
N TYR A 56 22.50 9.37 -29.21
CA TYR A 56 21.31 8.69 -28.73
C TYR A 56 21.49 8.32 -27.25
N PRO A 57 20.45 8.40 -26.42
CA PRO A 57 19.10 8.90 -26.73
C PRO A 57 19.09 10.42 -26.98
N THR A 58 18.17 10.87 -27.84
CA THR A 58 17.97 12.31 -28.08
C THR A 58 17.22 12.95 -26.91
N PRO A 59 17.35 14.28 -26.69
CA PRO A 59 16.57 14.97 -25.66
C PRO A 59 15.06 14.74 -25.77
N LEU A 60 14.51 14.75 -27.00
CA LEU A 60 13.10 14.47 -27.27
C LEU A 60 12.68 13.05 -26.86
N ARG A 61 13.54 12.05 -27.11
CA ARG A 61 13.26 10.66 -26.69
C ARG A 61 13.24 10.55 -25.17
N LEU A 62 14.17 11.22 -24.49
CA LEU A 62 14.23 11.25 -23.03
C LEU A 62 13.02 11.97 -22.44
N ASP A 63 12.57 13.07 -23.04
CA ASP A 63 11.37 13.79 -22.62
C ASP A 63 10.11 12.92 -22.69
N PHE A 64 9.98 12.13 -23.76
CA PHE A 64 8.90 11.16 -23.89
C PHE A 64 8.97 10.10 -22.78
N GLN A 65 10.14 9.51 -22.54
CA GLN A 65 10.32 8.53 -21.46
C GLN A 65 10.04 9.12 -20.07
N ILE A 66 10.50 10.35 -19.81
CA ILE A 66 10.22 11.08 -18.57
C ILE A 66 8.71 11.26 -18.38
N LYS A 67 7.98 11.61 -19.45
CA LYS A 67 6.52 11.77 -19.41
C LYS A 67 5.80 10.45 -19.12
N GLU A 68 6.18 9.36 -19.80
CA GLU A 68 5.60 8.03 -19.58
C GLU A 68 5.80 7.54 -18.14
N ILE A 69 7.04 7.64 -17.65
CA ILE A 69 7.39 7.22 -16.29
C ILE A 69 6.74 8.15 -15.26
N GLY A 70 6.60 9.44 -15.57
CA GLY A 70 5.87 10.41 -14.75
C GLY A 70 4.39 10.04 -14.60
N ALA A 71 3.73 9.63 -15.69
CA ALA A 71 2.35 9.15 -15.65
C ALA A 71 2.21 7.85 -14.82
N LEU A 72 3.17 6.93 -14.94
CA LEU A 72 3.22 5.73 -14.09
C LEU A 72 3.38 6.08 -12.60
N ARG A 73 4.26 7.03 -12.27
CA ARG A 73 4.42 7.54 -10.89
C ARG A 73 3.08 8.02 -10.35
N GLU A 74 2.39 8.88 -11.08
CA GLU A 74 1.13 9.46 -10.65
C GLU A 74 0.06 8.38 -10.40
N ASN A 75 -0.04 7.40 -11.29
CA ASN A 75 -0.96 6.27 -11.12
C ASN A 75 -0.64 5.47 -9.83
N TYR A 76 0.63 5.14 -9.60
CA TYR A 76 1.03 4.44 -8.38
C TYR A 76 0.83 5.27 -7.12
N SER A 77 1.08 6.59 -7.16
CA SER A 77 0.81 7.49 -6.03
C SER A 77 -0.68 7.59 -5.70
N LYS A 78 -1.56 7.62 -6.70
CA LYS A 78 -3.03 7.55 -6.49
C LYS A 78 -3.41 6.26 -5.77
N LYS A 79 -2.91 5.11 -6.25
CA LYS A 79 -3.15 3.81 -5.60
C LYS A 79 -2.61 3.78 -4.16
N GLU A 80 -1.44 4.34 -3.91
CA GLU A 80 -0.86 4.41 -2.57
C GLU A 80 -1.73 5.25 -1.62
N LYS A 81 -2.27 6.37 -2.11
CA LYS A 81 -3.22 7.20 -1.36
C LYS A 81 -4.49 6.43 -1.01
N ASP A 82 -5.08 5.72 -1.97
CA ASP A 82 -6.28 4.90 -1.72
C ASP A 82 -6.02 3.83 -0.65
N TRP A 83 -4.84 3.20 -0.67
CA TRP A 83 -4.45 2.23 0.36
C TRP A 83 -4.20 2.87 1.72
N LYS A 84 -3.64 4.08 1.77
CA LYS A 84 -3.50 4.85 3.03
C LYS A 84 -4.86 5.16 3.64
N GLU A 85 -5.83 5.56 2.84
CA GLU A 85 -7.20 5.83 3.29
C GLU A 85 -7.89 4.54 3.80
N LYS A 86 -7.74 3.42 3.08
CA LYS A 86 -8.24 2.11 3.53
C LYS A 86 -7.60 1.67 4.85
N ASN A 87 -6.29 1.85 5.00
CA ASN A 87 -5.57 1.53 6.23
C ASN A 87 -6.01 2.41 7.40
N ALA A 88 -6.15 3.72 7.19
CA ALA A 88 -6.64 4.65 8.21
C ALA A 88 -8.07 4.30 8.64
N SER A 89 -8.93 3.95 7.68
CA SER A 89 -10.29 3.49 7.93
C SER A 89 -10.32 2.20 8.73
N ALA A 90 -9.47 1.23 8.40
CA ALA A 90 -9.34 -0.02 9.15
C ALA A 90 -8.86 0.22 10.60
N LYS A 91 -7.83 1.05 10.80
CA LYS A 91 -7.30 1.38 12.14
C LYS A 91 -8.30 2.13 13.02
N SER A 92 -9.14 2.98 12.41
CA SER A 92 -10.14 3.77 13.13
C SER A 92 -11.50 3.08 13.24
N TYR A 93 -11.70 1.92 12.63
CA TYR A 93 -12.99 1.22 12.53
C TYR A 93 -13.63 0.98 13.89
N HIS A 94 -12.96 0.29 14.81
CA HIS A 94 -13.52 0.05 16.15
C HIS A 94 -13.76 1.34 16.93
N LYS A 95 -12.86 2.34 16.84
CA LYS A 95 -13.04 3.62 17.54
C LYS A 95 -14.28 4.37 17.04
N ARG A 96 -14.46 4.41 15.72
CA ARG A 96 -15.63 5.03 15.09
C ARG A 96 -16.91 4.35 15.53
N HIS A 97 -16.96 3.01 15.48
CA HIS A 97 -18.16 2.27 15.86
C HIS A 97 -18.43 2.29 17.37
N GLN A 98 -17.38 2.36 18.20
CA GLN A 98 -17.49 2.58 19.64
C GLN A 98 -18.21 3.90 19.98
N ILE A 99 -18.09 4.92 19.13
CA ILE A 99 -18.82 6.19 19.27
C ILE A 99 -20.23 6.06 18.68
N LEU A 100 -20.34 5.55 17.45
CA LEU A 100 -21.63 5.43 16.75
C LEU A 100 -22.65 4.53 17.46
N LYS A 101 -22.19 3.57 18.29
CA LYS A 101 -23.12 2.73 19.07
C LYS A 101 -24.05 3.54 19.97
N PHE A 102 -23.63 4.71 20.48
CA PHE A 102 -24.43 5.50 21.41
C PHE A 102 -25.63 6.17 20.75
N SER A 103 -25.57 6.41 19.44
CA SER A 103 -26.72 6.90 18.65
C SER A 103 -27.69 5.78 18.25
N GLU A 104 -27.35 4.52 18.47
CA GLU A 104 -28.17 3.39 18.05
C GLU A 104 -29.14 2.95 19.16
N PRO A 105 -30.47 2.98 18.93
CA PRO A 105 -31.45 2.51 19.91
C PRO A 105 -31.24 1.05 20.32
N LEU A 106 -30.70 0.23 19.41
CA LEU A 106 -30.40 -1.17 19.66
C LEU A 106 -29.35 -1.36 20.76
N TYR A 107 -28.36 -0.47 20.85
CA TYR A 107 -27.36 -0.49 21.91
C TYR A 107 -28.02 -0.29 23.27
N TRP A 108 -28.87 0.72 23.40
CA TRP A 108 -29.58 1.00 24.65
C TRP A 108 -30.52 -0.13 25.04
N LYS A 109 -31.22 -0.75 24.08
CA LYS A 109 -32.03 -1.96 24.34
C LYS A 109 -31.20 -3.11 24.92
N HIS A 110 -30.01 -3.34 24.37
CA HIS A 110 -29.09 -4.33 24.93
C HIS A 110 -28.70 -3.98 26.38
N VAL A 111 -28.29 -2.73 26.63
CA VAL A 111 -27.88 -2.27 27.96
C VAL A 111 -29.01 -2.41 28.97
N THR A 112 -30.23 -1.98 28.64
CA THR A 112 -31.40 -2.13 29.50
C THR A 112 -31.65 -3.59 29.83
N LYS A 113 -31.70 -4.49 28.82
CA LYS A 113 -31.90 -5.92 29.06
C LYS A 113 -30.79 -6.55 29.90
N ALA A 114 -29.53 -6.18 29.68
CA ALA A 114 -28.42 -6.67 30.48
C ALA A 114 -28.46 -6.22 31.95
N LEU A 115 -29.18 -5.15 32.26
CA LEU A 115 -29.39 -4.67 33.63
C LEU A 115 -30.64 -5.26 34.27
N THR A 116 -31.74 -5.43 33.51
CA THR A 116 -33.05 -5.82 34.05
C THR A 116 -33.34 -7.31 33.98
N ASP A 117 -32.76 -8.03 33.02
CA ASP A 117 -33.01 -9.46 32.77
C ASP A 117 -31.74 -10.27 33.09
N LYS A 118 -31.81 -11.08 34.16
CA LYS A 118 -30.70 -11.89 34.64
C LYS A 118 -30.32 -12.98 33.63
N ASP A 119 -31.29 -13.65 33.03
CA ASP A 119 -31.05 -14.71 32.04
C ASP A 119 -30.41 -14.12 30.79
N TYR A 120 -30.88 -12.94 30.35
CA TYR A 120 -30.25 -12.22 29.25
C TYR A 120 -28.81 -11.83 29.55
N LYS A 121 -28.55 -11.32 30.75
CA LYS A 121 -27.20 -10.93 31.18
C LYS A 121 -26.24 -12.12 31.12
N GLU A 122 -26.65 -13.27 31.62
CA GLU A 122 -25.84 -14.50 31.58
C GLU A 122 -25.60 -14.97 30.14
N ASP A 123 -26.63 -14.97 29.29
CA ASP A 123 -26.53 -15.33 27.87
C ASP A 123 -25.56 -14.38 27.14
N ALA A 124 -25.67 -13.06 27.38
CA ALA A 124 -24.81 -12.04 26.76
C ALA A 124 -23.34 -12.18 27.19
N GLN A 125 -23.09 -12.51 28.46
CA GLN A 125 -21.74 -12.76 28.98
C GLN A 125 -21.11 -14.02 28.39
N LYS A 126 -21.90 -15.07 28.12
CA LYS A 126 -21.42 -16.32 27.51
C LYS A 126 -20.99 -16.14 26.06
N VAL A 127 -21.71 -15.31 25.30
CA VAL A 127 -21.49 -15.11 23.85
C VAL A 127 -20.49 -13.98 23.57
N VAL A 128 -20.35 -13.02 24.48
CA VAL A 128 -19.51 -11.81 24.32
C VAL A 128 -19.84 -11.12 23.00
N LEU A 129 -21.09 -10.67 22.87
CA LEU A 129 -21.61 -10.04 21.68
C LEU A 129 -20.84 -8.74 21.36
N PRO A 130 -20.47 -8.45 20.09
CA PRO A 130 -19.80 -7.21 19.71
C PRO A 130 -20.77 -6.01 19.70
N VAL A 131 -21.30 -5.64 20.85
CA VAL A 131 -22.32 -4.57 20.98
C VAL A 131 -21.77 -3.20 20.57
N HIS A 132 -20.45 -3.01 20.62
CA HIS A 132 -19.80 -1.82 20.08
C HIS A 132 -19.95 -1.66 18.57
N LEU A 133 -20.37 -2.71 17.87
CA LEU A 133 -20.65 -2.72 16.44
C LEU A 133 -22.15 -2.68 16.14
N SER A 134 -23.00 -2.27 17.10
CA SER A 134 -24.46 -2.15 16.90
C SER A 134 -24.87 -1.20 15.77
N ALA A 135 -23.99 -0.24 15.46
CA ALA A 135 -24.15 0.72 14.36
C ALA A 135 -23.63 0.20 13.01
N ASP A 136 -22.92 -0.93 12.99
CA ASP A 136 -22.40 -1.50 11.75
C ASP A 136 -23.50 -2.30 11.02
N PRO A 137 -23.84 -1.98 9.76
CA PRO A 137 -24.82 -2.74 8.98
C PRO A 137 -24.57 -4.24 8.89
N LYS A 138 -23.31 -4.68 8.97
CA LYS A 138 -22.92 -6.10 8.93
C LYS A 138 -23.24 -6.83 10.24
N TRP A 139 -23.04 -6.18 11.39
CA TRP A 139 -23.21 -6.79 12.72
C TRP A 139 -24.56 -6.50 13.35
N LYS A 140 -25.19 -5.39 12.97
CA LYS A 140 -26.50 -4.94 13.46
C LYS A 140 -27.61 -6.00 13.36
N PRO A 141 -27.75 -6.79 12.26
CA PRO A 141 -28.78 -7.83 12.19
C PRO A 141 -28.62 -8.91 13.25
N MET A 142 -27.38 -9.40 13.46
CA MET A 142 -27.07 -10.40 14.47
C MET A 142 -27.36 -9.88 15.88
N ILE A 143 -26.94 -8.64 16.16
CA ILE A 143 -27.19 -8.01 17.46
C ILE A 143 -28.70 -7.81 17.67
N LYS A 144 -29.43 -7.42 16.61
CA LYS A 144 -30.87 -7.25 16.65
C LYS A 144 -31.60 -8.57 16.93
N MET A 145 -31.18 -9.66 16.29
CA MET A 145 -31.73 -10.99 16.55
C MET A 145 -31.45 -11.40 17.99
N PHE A 146 -30.20 -11.31 18.46
CA PHE A 146 -29.84 -11.66 19.83
C PHE A 146 -30.61 -10.87 20.90
N VAL A 147 -30.87 -9.58 20.66
CA VAL A 147 -31.62 -8.72 21.60
C VAL A 147 -33.12 -9.05 21.59
N ASN A 148 -33.72 -9.34 20.45
CA ASN A 148 -35.18 -9.42 20.32
C ASN A 148 -35.74 -10.84 20.27
N ASP A 149 -34.94 -11.83 19.91
CA ASP A 149 -35.35 -13.22 19.70
C ASP A 149 -34.70 -14.14 20.75
N LEU A 150 -35.54 -14.75 21.58
CA LEU A 150 -35.14 -15.66 22.65
C LEU A 150 -34.55 -16.96 22.10
N GLU A 151 -35.19 -17.53 21.08
CA GLU A 151 -34.81 -18.81 20.49
C GLU A 151 -33.45 -18.68 19.81
N TYR A 152 -33.29 -17.63 18.98
CA TYR A 152 -32.01 -17.30 18.38
C TYR A 152 -30.92 -17.09 19.42
N ARG A 153 -31.23 -16.39 20.52
CA ARG A 153 -30.29 -16.15 21.62
C ARG A 153 -29.81 -17.46 22.24
N LYS A 154 -30.72 -18.38 22.57
CA LYS A 154 -30.36 -19.68 23.17
C LYS A 154 -29.56 -20.54 22.19
N ASN A 155 -29.96 -20.60 20.93
CA ASN A 155 -29.23 -21.32 19.88
C ASN A 155 -27.80 -20.76 19.69
N LEU A 156 -27.64 -19.43 19.76
CA LEU A 156 -26.32 -18.80 19.65
C LEU A 156 -25.44 -19.11 20.87
N VAL A 157 -26.01 -19.07 22.09
CA VAL A 157 -25.29 -19.47 23.32
C VAL A 157 -24.80 -20.91 23.21
N GLU A 158 -25.69 -21.83 22.82
CA GLU A 158 -25.36 -23.24 22.65
C GLU A 158 -24.27 -23.42 21.60
N THR A 159 -24.40 -22.78 20.44
CA THR A 159 -23.40 -22.84 19.36
C THR A 159 -22.02 -22.35 19.81
N VAL A 160 -21.96 -21.24 20.55
CA VAL A 160 -20.69 -20.69 21.04
C VAL A 160 -20.06 -21.59 22.12
N GLN A 161 -20.88 -22.30 22.91
CA GLN A 161 -20.39 -23.19 23.96
C GLN A 161 -19.95 -24.57 23.44
N THR A 162 -20.65 -25.12 22.46
CA THR A 162 -20.46 -26.50 21.97
C THR A 162 -19.53 -26.58 20.76
N SER A 163 -19.50 -25.55 19.91
CA SER A 163 -18.76 -25.60 18.66
C SER A 163 -17.24 -25.61 18.88
N ILE A 164 -16.56 -26.51 18.16
CA ILE A 164 -15.09 -26.60 18.10
C ILE A 164 -14.47 -25.27 17.64
N VAL A 165 -15.19 -24.52 16.79
CA VAL A 165 -14.73 -23.23 16.23
C VAL A 165 -14.56 -22.16 17.30
N TYR A 166 -15.42 -22.17 18.34
CA TYR A 166 -15.39 -21.20 19.44
C TYR A 166 -14.74 -21.75 20.72
N LYS A 167 -14.32 -23.02 20.73
CA LYS A 167 -13.77 -23.73 21.90
C LYS A 167 -12.53 -23.06 22.49
N LYS A 168 -11.71 -22.41 21.65
CA LYS A 168 -10.49 -21.69 22.08
C LYS A 168 -10.75 -20.23 22.47
N ASP A 169 -11.81 -19.62 21.95
CA ASP A 169 -12.15 -18.20 22.16
C ASP A 169 -13.65 -18.02 21.95
N ARG A 170 -14.41 -17.92 23.05
CA ARG A 170 -15.88 -17.82 23.06
C ARG A 170 -16.37 -16.40 22.73
N LYS A 171 -15.81 -15.78 21.70
CA LYS A 171 -16.13 -14.39 21.31
C LYS A 171 -16.56 -14.33 19.84
N VAL A 172 -17.81 -13.95 19.62
CA VAL A 172 -18.33 -13.68 18.27
C VAL A 172 -17.59 -12.51 17.61
N ALA A 173 -17.10 -11.55 18.42
CA ALA A 173 -16.33 -10.40 18.00
C ALA A 173 -14.96 -10.73 17.35
N LYS A 174 -14.41 -11.93 17.58
CA LYS A 174 -13.09 -12.32 17.07
C LYS A 174 -12.98 -12.18 15.56
N TYR A 175 -14.04 -12.50 14.83
CA TYR A 175 -14.05 -12.34 13.39
C TYR A 175 -13.99 -10.87 12.96
N ALA A 176 -14.51 -9.92 13.75
CA ALA A 176 -14.36 -8.50 13.45
C ALA A 176 -12.91 -8.05 13.64
N ASP A 177 -12.30 -8.43 14.77
CA ASP A 177 -10.94 -8.03 15.15
C ASP A 177 -9.91 -8.66 14.20
N VAL A 178 -10.01 -9.97 13.92
CA VAL A 178 -9.15 -10.69 12.96
C VAL A 178 -9.29 -10.14 11.55
N LEU A 179 -10.52 -9.80 11.12
CA LEU A 179 -10.71 -9.18 9.80
C LEU A 179 -10.13 -7.76 9.75
N GLN A 180 -10.17 -7.00 10.84
CA GLN A 180 -9.53 -5.69 10.91
C GLN A 180 -8.01 -5.81 10.85
N GLU A 181 -7.42 -6.73 11.62
CA GLU A 181 -5.98 -6.99 11.62
C GLU A 181 -5.52 -7.42 10.22
N LEU A 182 -6.21 -8.39 9.60
CA LEU A 182 -5.93 -8.82 8.24
C LEU A 182 -6.01 -7.67 7.22
N ARG A 183 -7.04 -6.82 7.32
CA ARG A 183 -7.17 -5.64 6.44
C ARG A 183 -6.02 -4.64 6.65
N THR A 184 -5.59 -4.46 7.89
CA THR A 184 -4.48 -3.57 8.25
C THR A 184 -3.16 -4.11 7.71
N GLU A 185 -2.92 -5.40 7.87
CA GLU A 185 -1.72 -6.09 7.37
C GLU A 185 -1.66 -6.06 5.85
N ILE A 186 -2.74 -6.47 5.16
CA ILE A 186 -2.81 -6.45 3.69
C ILE A 186 -2.56 -5.03 3.17
N SER A 187 -3.20 -4.02 3.78
CA SER A 187 -3.02 -2.63 3.38
C SER A 187 -1.58 -2.16 3.62
N GLY A 188 -0.97 -2.54 4.75
CA GLY A 188 0.43 -2.24 5.06
C GLY A 188 1.40 -2.82 4.04
N THR A 189 1.24 -4.10 3.69
CA THR A 189 2.06 -4.79 2.68
C THR A 189 1.92 -4.12 1.31
N LYS A 190 0.69 -3.82 0.89
CA LYS A 190 0.42 -3.16 -0.40
C LYS A 190 0.98 -1.74 -0.45
N MET A 191 0.89 -0.98 0.65
CA MET A 191 1.53 0.33 0.77
C MET A 191 3.06 0.21 0.64
N GLY A 192 3.68 -0.78 1.30
CA GLY A 192 5.12 -1.01 1.23
C GLY A 192 5.60 -1.36 -0.18
N GLU A 193 4.88 -2.25 -0.88
CA GLU A 193 5.15 -2.60 -2.28
C GLU A 193 5.04 -1.37 -3.21
N LEU A 194 4.00 -0.55 -3.04
CA LEU A 194 3.79 0.67 -3.82
C LEU A 194 4.86 1.71 -3.53
N GLY A 195 5.23 1.91 -2.26
CA GLY A 195 6.30 2.84 -1.86
C GLY A 195 7.64 2.47 -2.50
N LYS A 196 8.00 1.18 -2.50
CA LYS A 196 9.22 0.69 -3.18
C LYS A 196 9.17 0.97 -4.69
N LYS A 197 8.03 0.73 -5.34
CA LYS A 197 7.86 1.01 -6.78
C LYS A 197 7.95 2.50 -7.10
N ILE A 198 7.33 3.35 -6.28
CA ILE A 198 7.40 4.81 -6.44
C ILE A 198 8.85 5.29 -6.27
N GLY A 199 9.56 4.83 -5.24
CA GLY A 199 10.96 5.18 -5.01
C GLY A 199 11.87 4.77 -6.18
N GLN A 200 11.65 3.57 -6.74
CA GLN A 200 12.37 3.14 -7.94
C GLN A 200 12.09 4.06 -9.13
N ILE A 201 10.82 4.37 -9.37
CA ILE A 201 10.37 5.27 -10.45
C ILE A 201 10.95 6.68 -10.30
N GLU A 202 11.01 7.23 -9.09
CA GLU A 202 11.58 8.55 -8.83
C GLU A 202 13.08 8.60 -9.13
N SER A 203 13.80 7.57 -8.70
CA SER A 203 15.22 7.47 -8.99
C SER A 203 15.48 7.25 -10.48
N ASP A 204 14.61 6.51 -11.18
CA ASP A 204 14.64 6.35 -12.64
C ASP A 204 14.40 7.69 -13.37
N LEU A 205 13.44 8.49 -12.89
CA LEU A 205 13.17 9.83 -13.43
C LEU A 205 14.36 10.77 -13.24
N ASN A 206 15.00 10.74 -12.08
CA ASN A 206 16.18 11.55 -11.81
C ASN A 206 17.33 11.18 -12.75
N ALA A 207 17.59 9.89 -12.94
CA ALA A 207 18.59 9.40 -13.89
C ALA A 207 18.31 9.90 -15.32
N LEU A 208 17.06 9.79 -15.78
CA LEU A 208 16.68 10.28 -17.12
C LEU A 208 16.81 11.80 -17.26
N LYS A 209 16.49 12.58 -16.22
CA LYS A 209 16.67 14.04 -16.23
C LYS A 209 18.14 14.44 -16.36
N VAL A 210 19.04 13.73 -15.66
CA VAL A 210 20.48 13.97 -15.74
C VAL A 210 21.00 13.64 -17.15
N ILE A 211 20.58 12.51 -17.70
CA ILE A 211 20.95 12.11 -19.07
C ILE A 211 20.37 13.07 -20.10
N ARG A 212 19.16 13.61 -19.88
CA ARG A 212 18.55 14.61 -20.75
C ARG A 212 19.34 15.90 -20.78
N LYS A 213 19.77 16.40 -19.62
CA LYS A 213 20.65 17.57 -19.54
C LYS A 213 21.93 17.33 -20.33
N TRP A 214 22.56 16.18 -20.13
CA TRP A 214 23.77 15.80 -20.87
C TRP A 214 23.53 15.69 -22.38
N ALA A 215 22.41 15.11 -22.81
CA ALA A 215 22.08 15.00 -24.23
C ALA A 215 21.81 16.36 -24.89
N ALA A 216 21.47 17.39 -24.11
CA ALA A 216 21.24 18.75 -24.59
C ALA A 216 22.51 19.62 -24.63
N GLU A 217 23.59 19.21 -23.94
CA GLU A 217 24.91 19.87 -23.99
C GLU A 217 25.69 19.58 -25.28
N GLY A 218 25.20 18.62 -26.08
CA GLY A 218 25.88 18.07 -27.25
C GLY A 218 25.81 18.92 -28.50
#